data_AF-A0A2H3CGR2-F1
#
_entry.id   AF-A0A2H3CGR2-F1
#
_cell.length_a   1.000
_cell.length_b   1.000
_cell.length_c   1.000
_cell.angle_alpha   90.00
_cell.angle_beta   90.00
_cell.angle_gamma   90.00
#
_symmetry.space_group_name_H-M   'P 1'
#
loop_
_entity.id
_entity.type
_entity.pdbx_description
1 polymer ?
#
loop_
_entity_poly.entity_id
_entity_poly.type
_entity_poly.pdbx_seq_one_letter_code
_entity_poly.pdbx_strand_id
1 'polypeptide(L)'
;MSFRYLNAASDARQAITIDPKYAKAYARLATAHDMLTEYWQSVKDWQKALDALPTENPSDAEKKQREQYQAGLNTSQVALQKLLAQPNRAFALPAREASQLPWVAAMALLPRLALEGNYDSSAWVISTAAQVFIDGVSKMKNTTKVGAALIGHMNVIASISNAVLSDNRAFHISDPQFVSMYNLQVQHEVISNGAEAWTDAGPAQVKKEVQARLQTNGWSKVRPAISITVRCLIMRAFMEGSIRGLHSLELEFLNTVLDILEWGRKVFRDVPREERGTVFDLTFVRGVRNMHLHALMETYAKNPTGNEQYLEELLKRSNDLIREVDENPPPESLRTTDPGFKLAYYDYCKGHALAMKGFYYNKMGNSQASKNAGEAIKSYSTAGHAYLAAAECFPPDDECYSCKVK
;
A
#
# COMPACT_ATOMS: atom_id res chain seq x y z
N MET A 1 12.85 8.76 3.76
CA MET A 1 12.09 9.37 4.87
C MET A 1 11.03 8.40 5.32
N SER A 2 10.79 8.31 6.61
CA SER A 2 9.62 7.64 7.12
C SER A 2 9.06 8.61 8.14
N PHE A 3 7.87 9.15 7.89
CA PHE A 3 7.01 9.36 9.03
C PHE A 3 6.91 7.99 9.73
N ARG A 4 6.88 7.97 11.06
CA ARG A 4 6.91 6.69 11.79
C ARG A 4 5.75 6.69 12.76
N TYR A 5 4.57 7.03 12.25
CA TYR A 5 3.35 7.11 13.03
C TYR A 5 2.98 5.73 13.60
N LEU A 6 3.17 4.65 12.83
CA LEU A 6 2.95 3.30 13.35
C LEU A 6 3.95 2.93 14.46
N ASN A 7 5.23 3.33 14.35
CA ASN A 7 6.17 3.13 15.46
C ASN A 7 5.83 4.01 16.65
N ALA A 8 5.44 5.27 16.43
CA ALA A 8 5.03 6.18 17.51
C ALA A 8 3.82 5.65 18.27
N ALA A 9 2.84 5.08 17.57
CA ALA A 9 1.69 4.40 18.17
C ALA A 9 2.14 3.14 18.95
N SER A 10 3.04 2.34 18.39
CA SER A 10 3.59 1.14 19.04
C SER A 10 4.33 1.47 20.34
N ASP A 11 5.23 2.45 20.30
CA ASP A 11 5.99 2.91 21.46
C ASP A 11 5.06 3.48 22.54
N ALA A 12 4.04 4.24 22.13
CA ALA A 12 3.05 4.79 23.04
C ALA A 12 2.23 3.69 23.74
N ARG A 13 1.79 2.65 23.02
CA ARG A 13 1.09 1.49 23.61
C ARG A 13 1.98 0.72 24.58
N GLN A 14 3.26 0.55 24.28
CA GLN A 14 4.22 -0.07 25.21
C GLN A 14 4.37 0.78 26.48
N ALA A 15 4.48 2.10 26.35
CA ALA A 15 4.55 3.00 27.50
C ALA A 15 3.27 2.94 28.35
N ILE A 16 2.09 2.86 27.74
CA ILE A 16 0.79 2.67 28.44
C ILE A 16 0.74 1.32 29.17
N THR A 17 1.33 0.27 28.60
CA THR A 17 1.40 -1.05 29.24
C THR A 17 2.27 -1.02 30.50
N ILE A 18 3.36 -0.24 30.47
CA ILE A 18 4.28 -0.08 31.60
C ILE A 18 3.66 0.82 32.68
N ASP A 19 3.08 1.95 32.28
CA ASP A 19 2.37 2.87 33.17
C ASP A 19 1.00 3.28 32.58
N PRO A 20 -0.09 2.61 33.02
CA PRO A 20 -1.44 2.90 32.55
C PRO A 20 -1.96 4.31 32.86
N LYS A 21 -1.28 5.07 33.74
CA LYS A 21 -1.62 6.45 34.09
C LYS A 21 -0.74 7.48 33.37
N TYR A 22 0.12 7.04 32.45
CA TYR A 22 1.04 7.95 31.78
C TYR A 22 0.34 8.80 30.69
N ALA A 23 -0.19 9.96 31.09
CA ALA A 23 -0.96 10.87 30.23
C ALA A 23 -0.27 11.22 28.89
N LYS A 24 1.05 11.45 28.92
CA LYS A 24 1.84 11.76 27.71
C LYS A 24 1.85 10.63 26.69
N ALA A 25 1.79 9.36 27.12
CA ALA A 25 1.74 8.24 26.20
C ALA A 25 0.41 8.18 25.47
N TYR A 26 -0.71 8.39 26.17
CA TYR A 26 -2.02 8.52 25.52
C TYR A 26 -2.07 9.69 24.54
N ALA A 27 -1.53 10.86 24.90
CA ALA A 27 -1.45 12.00 24.01
C ALA A 27 -0.62 11.71 22.74
N ARG A 28 0.49 10.98 22.89
CA ARG A 28 1.33 10.56 21.76
C ARG A 28 0.62 9.53 20.87
N LEU A 29 -0.13 8.60 21.48
CA LEU A 29 -0.95 7.63 20.75
C LEU A 29 -2.05 8.34 19.96
N ALA A 30 -2.74 9.30 20.59
CA ALA A 30 -3.77 10.11 19.94
C ALA A 30 -3.23 10.90 18.75
N THR A 31 -2.09 11.57 18.94
CA THR A 31 -1.39 12.28 17.84
C THR A 31 -1.00 11.33 16.71
N ALA A 32 -0.53 10.12 17.02
CA ALA A 32 -0.22 9.12 15.99
C ALA A 32 -1.49 8.69 15.24
N HIS A 33 -2.61 8.46 15.93
CA HIS A 33 -3.90 8.14 15.32
C HIS A 33 -4.45 9.30 14.49
N ASP A 34 -4.25 10.57 14.88
CA ASP A 34 -4.60 11.73 14.04
C ASP A 34 -3.85 11.70 12.71
N MET A 35 -2.53 11.45 12.74
CA MET A 35 -1.70 11.38 11.54
C MET A 35 -2.00 10.15 10.67
N LEU A 36 -2.45 9.06 11.28
CA LEU A 36 -2.95 7.86 10.60
C LEU A 36 -4.42 7.99 10.14
N THR A 37 -5.05 9.14 10.40
CA THR A 37 -6.45 9.47 10.14
C THR A 37 -7.47 8.56 10.83
N GLU A 38 -7.05 7.92 11.92
CA GLU A 38 -7.88 7.08 12.80
C GLU A 38 -8.59 7.95 13.84
N TYR A 39 -9.34 8.96 13.39
CA TYR A 39 -9.88 10.00 14.28
C TYR A 39 -10.80 9.45 15.38
N TRP A 40 -11.52 8.36 15.12
CA TRP A 40 -12.30 7.67 16.15
C TRP A 40 -11.45 7.16 17.32
N GLN A 41 -10.26 6.61 17.04
CA GLN A 41 -9.34 6.14 18.08
C GLN A 41 -8.63 7.33 18.73
N SER A 42 -8.20 8.30 17.92
CA SER A 42 -7.57 9.53 18.42
C SER A 42 -8.42 10.25 19.47
N VAL A 43 -9.72 10.45 19.21
CA VAL A 43 -10.65 11.07 20.18
C VAL A 43 -10.67 10.30 21.51
N LYS A 44 -10.69 8.97 21.47
CA LYS A 44 -10.67 8.13 22.69
C LYS A 44 -9.35 8.27 23.43
N ASP A 45 -8.23 8.28 22.72
CA ASP A 45 -6.91 8.38 23.32
C ASP A 45 -6.64 9.78 23.88
N TRP A 46 -7.12 10.84 23.23
CA TRP A 46 -7.09 12.19 23.78
C TRP A 46 -7.92 12.30 25.07
N GLN A 47 -9.11 11.69 25.10
CA GLN A 47 -9.91 11.65 26.32
C GLN A 47 -9.18 10.92 27.45
N LYS A 48 -8.58 9.75 27.16
CA LYS A 48 -7.75 9.04 28.16
C LYS A 48 -6.54 9.85 28.61
N ALA A 49 -5.92 10.62 27.73
CA ALA A 49 -4.82 11.51 28.08
C ALA A 49 -5.25 12.59 29.08
N LEU A 50 -6.45 13.16 28.89
CA LEU A 50 -7.04 14.13 29.82
C LEU A 50 -7.43 13.49 31.16
N ASP A 51 -8.03 12.30 31.12
CA ASP A 51 -8.46 11.56 32.32
C ASP A 51 -7.26 11.13 33.18
N ALA A 52 -6.10 10.91 32.56
CA ALA A 52 -4.86 10.55 33.24
C ALA A 52 -4.14 11.73 33.92
N LEU A 53 -4.53 12.98 33.65
CA LEU A 53 -3.94 14.16 34.31
C LEU A 53 -4.56 14.38 35.70
N PRO A 54 -3.76 14.79 36.70
CA PRO A 54 -4.29 15.14 38.02
C PRO A 54 -5.38 16.22 37.96
N THR A 55 -6.45 16.01 38.71
CA THR A 55 -7.56 16.94 38.86
C THR A 55 -7.39 17.86 40.07
N GLU A 56 -6.82 17.34 41.15
CA GLU A 56 -6.57 18.09 42.39
C GLU A 56 -5.16 18.68 42.39
N ASN A 57 -5.05 19.99 42.68
CA ASN A 57 -3.80 20.74 42.75
C ASN A 57 -2.82 20.51 41.57
N PRO A 58 -3.27 20.66 40.30
CA PRO A 58 -2.39 20.44 39.16
C PRO A 58 -1.26 21.48 39.14
N SER A 59 -0.05 21.02 38.86
CA SER A 59 1.09 21.88 38.54
C SER A 59 0.81 22.71 37.29
N ASP A 60 1.52 23.83 37.10
CA ASP A 60 1.35 24.66 35.91
C ASP A 60 1.71 23.91 34.61
N ALA A 61 2.62 22.93 34.69
CA ALA A 61 2.93 22.03 33.58
C ALA A 61 1.74 21.15 33.21
N GLU A 62 0.99 20.64 34.19
CA GLU A 62 -0.21 19.81 33.98
C GLU A 62 -1.39 20.64 33.47
N LYS A 63 -1.54 21.89 33.91
CA LYS A 63 -2.52 22.82 33.35
C LYS A 63 -2.27 23.06 31.86
N LYS A 64 -1.01 23.35 31.48
CA LYS A 64 -0.61 23.50 30.07
C LYS A 64 -0.82 22.23 29.26
N GLN A 65 -0.54 21.05 29.83
CA GLN A 65 -0.83 19.77 29.17
C GLN A 65 -2.33 19.58 28.96
N ARG A 66 -3.17 19.91 29.94
CA ARG A 66 -4.62 19.84 29.82
C ARG A 66 -5.14 20.72 28.68
N GLU A 67 -4.65 21.96 28.59
CA GLU A 67 -4.98 22.88 27.48
C GLU A 67 -4.55 22.29 26.13
N GLN A 68 -3.32 21.78 26.03
CA GLN A 68 -2.80 21.15 24.82
C GLN A 68 -3.63 19.93 24.40
N TYR A 69 -4.00 19.07 25.35
CA TYR A 69 -4.74 17.83 25.07
C TYR A 69 -6.19 18.14 24.71
N GLN A 70 -6.79 19.16 25.30
CA GLN A 70 -8.11 19.64 24.91
C GLN A 70 -8.10 20.20 23.48
N ALA A 71 -7.05 20.95 23.10
CA ALA A 71 -6.89 21.44 21.73
C ALA A 71 -6.72 20.30 20.72
N GLY A 72 -5.95 19.27 21.09
CA GLY A 72 -5.82 18.01 20.33
C GLY A 72 -7.17 17.32 20.14
N LEU A 73 -7.88 17.06 21.24
CA LEU A 73 -9.22 16.45 21.23
C LEU A 73 -10.20 17.20 20.32
N ASN A 74 -10.25 18.53 20.45
CA ASN A 74 -11.13 19.37 19.64
C ASN A 74 -10.79 19.25 18.14
N THR A 75 -9.49 19.21 17.80
CA THR A 75 -9.02 19.06 16.42
C THR A 75 -9.41 17.68 15.86
N SER A 76 -9.22 16.61 16.63
CA SER A 76 -9.62 15.25 16.24
C SER A 76 -11.14 15.10 16.08
N GLN A 77 -11.93 15.76 16.94
CA GLN A 77 -13.39 15.77 16.83
C GLN A 77 -13.86 16.49 15.56
N VAL A 78 -13.25 17.63 15.22
CA VAL A 78 -13.54 18.36 13.97
C VAL A 78 -13.17 17.51 12.75
N ALA A 79 -11.99 16.88 12.78
CA ALA A 79 -11.54 16.00 11.70
C ALA A 79 -12.47 14.78 11.54
N LEU A 80 -12.90 14.18 12.64
CA LEU A 80 -13.87 13.09 12.66
C LEU A 80 -15.23 13.52 12.09
N GLN A 81 -15.75 14.67 12.51
CA GLN A 81 -17.01 15.20 11.98
C GLN A 81 -16.91 15.43 10.47
N LYS A 82 -15.79 15.99 9.99
CA LYS A 82 -15.54 16.17 8.56
C LYS A 82 -15.45 14.84 7.81
N LEU A 83 -14.92 13.79 8.43
CA LEU A 83 -14.88 12.45 7.85
C LEU A 83 -16.29 11.86 7.74
N LEU A 84 -17.10 11.96 8.80
CA LEU A 84 -18.47 11.42 8.85
C LEU A 84 -19.45 12.19 7.94
N ALA A 85 -19.20 13.48 7.71
CA ALA A 85 -20.00 14.32 6.83
C ALA A 85 -19.71 14.11 5.34
N GLN A 86 -18.63 13.41 4.98
CA GLN A 86 -18.35 13.11 3.58
C GLN A 86 -19.39 12.11 3.06
N PRO A 87 -20.07 12.40 1.94
CA PRO A 87 -20.99 11.45 1.36
C PRO A 87 -20.23 10.16 1.07
N ASN A 88 -20.85 9.03 1.42
CA ASN A 88 -20.31 7.71 1.17
C ASN A 88 -20.24 7.53 -0.36
N ARG A 89 -19.14 7.96 -0.98
CA ARG A 89 -18.89 7.80 -2.41
C ARG A 89 -18.51 6.34 -2.62
N ALA A 90 -19.50 5.45 -2.49
CA ALA A 90 -19.46 4.24 -3.29
C ALA A 90 -19.31 4.71 -4.74
N PHE A 91 -18.34 4.18 -5.46
CA PHE A 91 -18.17 4.47 -6.88
C PHE A 91 -19.29 3.74 -7.62
N ALA A 92 -20.51 4.23 -7.47
CA ALA A 92 -21.68 3.74 -8.17
C ALA A 92 -21.53 4.16 -9.64
N LEU A 93 -20.96 3.26 -10.43
CA LEU A 93 -20.84 3.43 -11.87
C LEU A 93 -22.23 3.32 -12.51
N PRO A 94 -22.70 4.32 -13.28
CA PRO A 94 -23.92 4.21 -14.07
C PRO A 94 -23.88 2.98 -15.00
N ALA A 95 -25.02 2.31 -15.19
CA ALA A 95 -25.11 1.07 -15.98
C ALA A 95 -24.60 1.17 -17.44
N ARG A 96 -24.60 2.37 -18.05
CA ARG A 96 -24.02 2.60 -19.39
C ARG A 96 -22.49 2.68 -19.41
N GLU A 97 -21.86 3.04 -18.29
CA GLU A 97 -20.41 3.01 -18.11
C GLU A 97 -19.92 1.59 -17.82
N ALA A 98 -20.79 0.72 -17.29
CA ALA A 98 -20.43 -0.64 -16.91
C ALA A 98 -19.92 -1.51 -18.09
N SER A 99 -20.46 -1.33 -19.29
CA SER A 99 -19.97 -2.02 -20.50
C SER A 99 -18.66 -1.45 -21.07
N GLN A 100 -18.19 -0.31 -20.54
CA GLN A 100 -16.96 0.37 -20.96
C GLN A 100 -15.83 0.25 -19.92
N LEU A 101 -16.04 -0.53 -18.85
CA LEU A 101 -15.03 -0.69 -17.81
C LEU A 101 -13.80 -1.40 -18.39
N PRO A 102 -12.57 -1.00 -17.99
CA PRO A 102 -11.35 -1.55 -18.56
C PRO A 102 -11.31 -3.08 -18.53
N TRP A 103 -11.76 -3.69 -17.44
CA TRP A 103 -11.81 -5.15 -17.33
C TRP A 103 -12.89 -5.82 -18.16
N VAL A 104 -14.01 -5.15 -18.44
CA VAL A 104 -15.04 -5.70 -19.33
C VAL A 104 -14.52 -5.74 -20.77
N ALA A 105 -13.87 -4.66 -21.21
CA ALA A 105 -13.22 -4.61 -22.51
C ALA A 105 -12.09 -5.65 -22.63
N ALA A 106 -11.22 -5.74 -21.62
CA ALA A 106 -10.13 -6.71 -21.57
C ALA A 106 -10.63 -8.16 -21.64
N MET A 107 -11.64 -8.51 -20.83
CA MET A 107 -12.20 -9.87 -20.80
C MET A 107 -12.83 -10.27 -22.14
N ALA A 108 -13.44 -9.32 -22.85
CA ALA A 108 -14.02 -9.57 -24.18
C ALA A 108 -12.96 -9.88 -25.26
N LEU A 109 -11.71 -9.43 -25.07
CA LEU A 109 -10.61 -9.68 -26.02
C LEU A 109 -9.95 -11.06 -25.83
N LEU A 110 -9.99 -11.62 -24.62
CA LEU A 110 -9.25 -12.84 -24.27
C LEU A 110 -9.47 -14.03 -25.22
N PRO A 111 -10.71 -14.38 -25.64
CA PRO A 111 -10.91 -15.54 -26.51
C PRO A 111 -10.19 -15.39 -27.85
N ARG A 112 -10.20 -14.18 -28.42
CA ARG A 112 -9.52 -13.88 -29.69
C ARG A 112 -8.00 -13.91 -29.52
N LEU A 113 -7.48 -13.27 -28.48
CA LEU A 113 -6.05 -13.25 -28.18
C LEU A 113 -5.49 -14.67 -27.97
N ALA A 114 -6.23 -15.52 -27.26
CA ALA A 114 -5.86 -16.92 -27.05
C ALA A 114 -5.82 -17.71 -28.36
N LEU A 115 -6.80 -17.51 -29.25
CA LEU A 115 -6.86 -18.16 -30.56
C LEU A 115 -5.70 -17.73 -31.48
N GLU A 116 -5.35 -16.44 -31.44
CA GLU A 116 -4.25 -15.87 -32.23
C GLU A 116 -2.87 -16.18 -31.66
N GLY A 117 -2.79 -16.75 -30.44
CA GLY A 117 -1.53 -16.89 -29.71
C GLY A 117 -0.89 -15.54 -29.36
N ASN A 118 -1.70 -14.47 -29.25
CA ASN A 118 -1.25 -13.14 -28.93
C ASN A 118 -1.22 -12.91 -27.41
N TYR A 119 -0.03 -13.07 -26.85
CA TYR A 119 0.23 -12.87 -25.42
C TYR A 119 0.76 -11.46 -25.09
N ASP A 120 0.89 -10.59 -26.08
CA ASP A 120 1.39 -9.21 -25.95
C ASP A 120 0.22 -8.22 -25.94
N SER A 121 -0.59 -8.29 -24.89
CA SER A 121 -1.76 -7.42 -24.69
C SER A 121 -2.01 -7.17 -23.21
N SER A 122 -2.33 -5.92 -22.87
CA SER A 122 -2.72 -5.52 -21.50
C SER A 122 -4.00 -6.22 -21.03
N ALA A 123 -4.80 -6.76 -21.95
CA ALA A 123 -6.01 -7.49 -21.62
C ALA A 123 -5.76 -8.69 -20.68
N TRP A 124 -4.60 -9.34 -20.78
CA TRP A 124 -4.24 -10.47 -19.92
C TRP A 124 -4.11 -10.06 -18.45
N VAL A 125 -3.39 -8.98 -18.17
CA VAL A 125 -3.15 -8.53 -16.80
C VAL A 125 -4.39 -7.88 -16.19
N ILE A 126 -5.10 -7.05 -16.95
CA ILE A 126 -6.34 -6.40 -16.50
C ILE A 126 -7.40 -7.44 -16.17
N SER A 127 -7.62 -8.41 -17.06
CA SER A 127 -8.65 -9.45 -16.86
C SER A 127 -8.32 -10.35 -15.66
N THR A 128 -7.06 -10.76 -15.52
CA THR A 128 -6.62 -11.60 -14.41
C THR A 128 -6.79 -10.89 -13.08
N ALA A 129 -6.33 -9.64 -12.97
CA ALA A 129 -6.51 -8.83 -11.77
C ALA A 129 -7.99 -8.65 -11.43
N ALA A 130 -8.82 -8.33 -12.42
CA ALA A 130 -10.26 -8.13 -12.22
C ALA A 130 -10.98 -9.40 -11.80
N GLN A 131 -10.67 -10.54 -12.40
CA GLN A 131 -11.28 -11.82 -12.02
C GLN A 131 -10.93 -12.18 -10.58
N VAL A 132 -9.66 -12.03 -10.18
CA VAL A 132 -9.20 -12.29 -8.81
C VAL A 132 -9.86 -11.31 -7.82
N PHE A 133 -10.01 -10.03 -8.19
CA PHE A 133 -10.68 -9.04 -7.36
C PHE A 133 -12.17 -9.35 -7.18
N ILE A 134 -12.90 -9.60 -8.27
CA ILE A 134 -14.34 -9.88 -8.26
C ILE A 134 -14.62 -11.15 -7.45
N ASP A 135 -13.85 -12.22 -7.65
CA ASP A 135 -13.97 -13.45 -6.87
C ASP A 135 -13.68 -13.20 -5.38
N GLY A 136 -12.62 -12.44 -5.06
CA GLY A 136 -12.31 -12.05 -3.69
C GLY A 136 -13.45 -11.27 -3.03
N VAL A 137 -13.99 -10.25 -3.69
CA VAL A 137 -15.10 -9.44 -3.17
C VAL A 137 -16.38 -10.28 -3.02
N SER A 138 -16.67 -11.17 -3.98
CA SER A 138 -17.80 -12.10 -3.88
C SER A 138 -17.68 -13.00 -2.65
N LYS A 139 -16.51 -13.59 -2.42
CA LYS A 139 -16.23 -14.41 -1.24
C LYS A 139 -16.27 -13.61 0.07
N MET A 140 -15.81 -12.36 0.04
CA MET A 140 -15.86 -11.45 1.19
C MET A 140 -17.31 -11.18 1.64
N LYS A 141 -18.24 -11.01 0.68
CA LYS A 141 -19.66 -10.77 0.96
C LYS A 141 -20.33 -11.93 1.69
N ASN A 142 -19.79 -13.14 1.57
CA ASN A 142 -20.31 -14.33 2.25
C ASN A 142 -19.79 -14.50 3.69
N THR A 143 -18.90 -13.61 4.15
CA THR A 143 -18.39 -13.67 5.52
C THR A 143 -19.40 -13.14 6.51
N THR A 144 -19.81 -14.01 7.42
CA THR A 144 -20.90 -13.73 8.37
C THR A 144 -20.51 -14.08 9.79
N LYS A 145 -21.19 -13.44 10.74
CA LYS A 145 -21.07 -13.72 12.16
C LYS A 145 -22.22 -14.61 12.60
N VAL A 146 -21.90 -15.79 13.12
CA VAL A 146 -22.87 -16.76 13.67
C VAL A 146 -22.55 -16.96 15.15
N GLY A 147 -23.29 -16.27 16.02
CA GLY A 147 -22.99 -16.21 17.45
C GLY A 147 -21.61 -15.57 17.71
N ALA A 148 -20.72 -16.32 18.36
CA ALA A 148 -19.33 -15.91 18.61
C ALA A 148 -18.38 -16.27 17.46
N ALA A 149 -18.80 -17.10 16.49
CA ALA A 149 -17.97 -17.55 15.38
C ALA A 149 -18.08 -16.61 14.17
N LEU A 150 -16.99 -16.52 13.41
CA LEU A 150 -16.99 -15.97 12.05
C LEU A 150 -16.86 -17.13 11.06
N ILE A 151 -17.69 -17.12 10.03
CA ILE A 151 -17.69 -18.14 8.98
C ILE A 151 -17.54 -17.42 7.65
N GLY A 152 -16.55 -17.84 6.86
CA GLY A 152 -16.27 -17.24 5.56
C GLY A 152 -15.21 -18.03 4.78
N HIS A 153 -14.85 -17.52 3.62
CA HIS A 153 -13.77 -18.09 2.83
C HIS A 153 -12.40 -17.63 3.35
N MET A 154 -11.37 -18.47 3.17
CA MET A 154 -9.98 -18.12 3.48
C MET A 154 -9.27 -17.51 2.26
N ASN A 155 -8.16 -16.80 2.48
CA ASN A 155 -7.33 -16.18 1.45
C ASN A 155 -8.03 -15.08 0.63
N VAL A 156 -9.14 -14.53 1.12
CA VAL A 156 -9.86 -13.44 0.46
C VAL A 156 -9.03 -12.16 0.49
N ILE A 157 -8.40 -11.86 1.64
CA ILE A 157 -7.48 -10.73 1.78
C ILE A 157 -6.30 -10.86 0.80
N ALA A 158 -5.83 -12.09 0.57
CA ALA A 158 -4.78 -12.36 -0.41
C ALA A 158 -5.23 -12.10 -1.85
N SER A 159 -6.43 -12.56 -2.24
CA SER A 159 -7.00 -12.29 -3.56
C SER A 159 -7.14 -10.79 -3.83
N ILE A 160 -7.80 -10.07 -2.93
CA ILE A 160 -8.08 -8.63 -3.12
C ILE A 160 -6.77 -7.83 -3.21
N SER A 161 -5.82 -8.07 -2.30
CA SER A 161 -4.53 -7.36 -2.33
C SER A 161 -3.66 -7.73 -3.53
N ASN A 162 -3.65 -9.00 -3.97
CA ASN A 162 -2.94 -9.40 -5.19
C ASN A 162 -3.51 -8.70 -6.42
N ALA A 163 -4.83 -8.60 -6.54
CA ALA A 163 -5.44 -7.93 -7.69
C ALA A 163 -5.01 -6.45 -7.79
N VAL A 164 -5.03 -5.74 -6.65
CA VAL A 164 -4.58 -4.34 -6.58
C VAL A 164 -3.09 -4.19 -6.90
N LEU A 165 -2.25 -5.13 -6.45
CA LEU A 165 -0.82 -5.14 -6.79
C LEU A 165 -0.55 -5.48 -8.26
N SER A 166 -1.39 -6.32 -8.87
CA SER A 166 -1.23 -6.74 -10.26
C SER A 166 -1.63 -5.64 -11.24
N ASP A 167 -2.82 -5.06 -11.06
CA ASP A 167 -3.32 -3.98 -11.91
C ASP A 167 -4.43 -3.19 -11.19
N ASN A 168 -4.21 -1.90 -10.99
CA ASN A 168 -5.17 -1.06 -10.28
C ASN A 168 -6.47 -0.81 -11.09
N ARG A 169 -6.46 -0.98 -12.42
CA ARG A 169 -7.66 -0.82 -13.26
C ARG A 169 -8.73 -1.86 -12.95
N ALA A 170 -8.37 -2.95 -12.30
CA ALA A 170 -9.31 -3.96 -11.80
C ALA A 170 -10.11 -3.51 -10.57
N PHE A 171 -9.60 -2.53 -9.81
CA PHE A 171 -10.18 -2.14 -8.53
C PHE A 171 -11.47 -1.35 -8.71
N HIS A 172 -12.53 -1.78 -8.03
CA HIS A 172 -13.80 -1.05 -7.98
C HIS A 172 -14.55 -1.32 -6.68
N ILE A 173 -15.16 -0.27 -6.10
CA ILE A 173 -16.05 -0.39 -4.94
C ILE A 173 -17.46 -0.01 -5.38
N SER A 174 -18.31 -1.03 -5.58
CA SER A 174 -19.74 -0.84 -5.88
C SER A 174 -20.63 -0.90 -4.63
N ASP A 175 -20.08 -1.31 -3.49
CA ASP A 175 -20.81 -1.54 -2.26
C ASP A 175 -20.37 -0.57 -1.14
N PRO A 176 -21.27 0.27 -0.59
CA PRO A 176 -20.91 1.20 0.48
C PRO A 176 -20.47 0.50 1.78
N GLN A 177 -20.73 -0.79 1.94
CA GLN A 177 -20.29 -1.61 3.06
C GLN A 177 -18.94 -2.31 2.81
N PHE A 178 -18.26 -2.00 1.70
CA PHE A 178 -16.99 -2.67 1.36
C PHE A 178 -15.98 -2.65 2.50
N VAL A 179 -15.76 -1.49 3.13
CA VAL A 179 -14.77 -1.35 4.22
C VAL A 179 -15.18 -2.17 5.46
N SER A 180 -16.47 -2.19 5.81
CA SER A 180 -16.93 -2.98 6.95
C SER A 180 -16.85 -4.49 6.68
N MET A 181 -17.19 -4.92 5.47
CA MET A 181 -17.03 -6.32 5.04
C MET A 181 -15.56 -6.73 5.00
N TYR A 182 -14.68 -5.87 4.49
CA TYR A 182 -13.24 -6.11 4.48
C TYR A 182 -12.68 -6.26 5.89
N ASN A 183 -13.07 -5.39 6.82
CA ASN A 183 -12.65 -5.50 8.23
C ASN A 183 -13.16 -6.79 8.88
N LEU A 184 -14.40 -7.20 8.59
CA LEU A 184 -14.95 -8.47 9.08
C LEU A 184 -14.19 -9.67 8.51
N GLN A 185 -13.82 -9.62 7.23
CA GLN A 185 -13.01 -10.64 6.57
C GLN A 185 -11.60 -10.74 7.17
N VAL A 186 -10.96 -9.61 7.48
CA VAL A 186 -9.67 -9.61 8.18
C VAL A 186 -9.81 -10.31 9.54
N GLN A 187 -10.83 -9.98 10.33
CA GLN A 187 -11.07 -10.64 11.62
C GLN A 187 -11.29 -12.14 11.46
N HIS A 188 -12.06 -12.56 10.45
CA HIS A 188 -12.28 -13.96 10.14
C HIS A 188 -10.96 -14.67 9.83
N GLU A 189 -10.13 -14.16 8.91
CA GLU A 189 -8.88 -14.83 8.56
C GLU A 189 -7.86 -14.84 9.69
N VAL A 190 -7.83 -13.80 10.53
CA VAL A 190 -7.00 -13.75 11.74
C VAL A 190 -7.41 -14.85 12.72
N ILE A 191 -8.71 -14.91 13.07
CA ILE A 191 -9.24 -15.89 14.02
C ILE A 191 -9.09 -17.32 13.49
N SER A 192 -9.48 -17.56 12.23
CA SER A 192 -9.47 -18.89 11.61
C SER A 192 -8.06 -19.47 11.46
N ASN A 193 -7.03 -18.63 11.28
CA ASN A 193 -5.65 -19.09 11.28
C ASN A 193 -5.03 -19.20 12.69
N GLY A 194 -5.73 -18.77 13.75
CA GLY A 194 -5.11 -18.52 15.05
C GLY A 194 -3.92 -17.56 14.93
N ALA A 195 -3.99 -16.64 13.99
CA ALA A 195 -2.94 -15.68 13.67
C ALA A 195 -3.12 -14.43 14.54
N GLU A 196 -2.03 -13.90 15.07
CA GLU A 196 -2.02 -12.63 15.79
C GLU A 196 -1.43 -11.55 14.87
N ALA A 197 -2.17 -11.16 13.83
CA ALA A 197 -1.69 -10.18 12.86
C ALA A 197 -1.48 -8.79 13.50
N TRP A 198 -0.47 -8.06 13.02
CA TRP A 198 -0.07 -6.75 13.52
C TRP A 198 -0.75 -5.62 12.74
N THR A 199 -2.06 -5.49 12.87
CA THR A 199 -2.83 -4.52 12.07
C THR A 199 -2.57 -3.05 12.43
N ASP A 200 -1.91 -2.80 13.56
CA ASP A 200 -1.68 -1.47 14.13
C ASP A 200 -0.23 -1.27 14.63
N ALA A 201 0.69 -2.20 14.37
CA ALA A 201 2.06 -2.14 14.86
C ALA A 201 3.04 -1.62 13.79
N GLY A 202 4.08 -0.93 14.26
CA GLY A 202 5.20 -0.47 13.45
C GLY A 202 6.17 -1.60 13.11
N PRO A 203 7.01 -1.43 12.08
CA PRO A 203 7.89 -2.48 11.58
C PRO A 203 8.88 -2.98 12.64
N ALA A 204 9.34 -2.13 13.57
CA ALA A 204 10.26 -2.54 14.62
C ALA A 204 9.63 -3.57 15.59
N GLN A 205 8.38 -3.33 15.99
CA GLN A 205 7.63 -4.26 16.83
C GLN A 205 7.35 -5.57 16.08
N VAL A 206 6.89 -5.48 14.82
CA VAL A 206 6.62 -6.66 13.99
C VAL A 206 7.85 -7.56 13.90
N LYS A 207 9.02 -7.00 13.56
CA LYS A 207 10.26 -7.77 13.41
C LYS A 207 10.67 -8.49 14.69
N LYS A 208 10.61 -7.79 15.83
CA LYS A 208 10.93 -8.35 17.15
C LYS A 208 9.99 -9.51 17.49
N GLU A 209 8.69 -9.30 17.32
CA GLU A 209 7.68 -10.28 17.70
C GLU A 209 7.62 -11.46 16.74
N VAL A 210 7.87 -11.28 15.45
CA VAL A 210 8.01 -12.39 14.50
C VAL A 210 9.08 -13.37 14.98
N GLN A 211 10.27 -12.87 15.36
CA GLN A 211 11.36 -13.74 15.82
C GLN A 211 10.99 -14.50 17.09
N ALA A 212 10.39 -13.82 18.08
CA ALA A 212 9.94 -14.45 19.31
C ALA A 212 8.85 -15.52 19.04
N ARG A 213 7.84 -15.17 18.24
CA ARG A 213 6.71 -16.07 17.94
C ARG A 213 7.11 -17.24 17.06
N LEU A 214 8.13 -17.12 16.22
CA LEU A 214 8.65 -18.27 15.47
C LEU A 214 9.22 -19.34 16.42
N GLN A 215 9.87 -18.93 17.51
CA GLN A 215 10.43 -19.86 18.49
C GLN A 215 9.35 -20.58 19.31
N THR A 216 8.23 -19.92 19.58
CA THR A 216 7.16 -20.46 20.45
C THR A 216 6.01 -21.10 19.70
N ASN A 217 5.67 -20.62 18.50
CA ASN A 217 4.45 -20.99 17.78
C ASN A 217 4.71 -21.62 16.40
N GLY A 218 5.91 -21.41 15.84
CA GLY A 218 6.29 -21.93 14.52
C GLY A 218 5.60 -21.23 13.34
N TRP A 219 5.97 -21.66 12.13
CA TRP A 219 5.53 -21.04 10.87
C TRP A 219 4.03 -21.13 10.60
N SER A 220 3.35 -22.17 11.10
CA SER A 220 1.91 -22.37 10.85
C SER A 220 1.05 -21.21 11.36
N LYS A 221 1.47 -20.54 12.44
CA LYS A 221 0.80 -19.34 12.99
C LYS A 221 1.45 -18.04 12.55
N VAL A 222 2.78 -18.01 12.44
CA VAL A 222 3.51 -16.77 12.11
C VAL A 222 3.38 -16.41 10.63
N ARG A 223 3.44 -17.37 9.71
CA ARG A 223 3.27 -17.13 8.26
C ARG A 223 1.95 -16.41 7.95
N PRO A 224 0.76 -16.89 8.39
CA PRO A 224 -0.48 -16.17 8.14
C PRO A 224 -0.52 -14.81 8.85
N ALA A 225 0.04 -14.66 10.05
CA ALA A 225 0.11 -13.37 10.73
C ALA A 225 0.91 -12.33 9.93
N ILE A 226 2.08 -12.69 9.40
CA ILE A 226 2.88 -11.81 8.52
C ILE A 226 2.09 -11.50 7.25
N SER A 227 1.53 -12.52 6.59
CA SER A 227 0.81 -12.37 5.33
C SER A 227 -0.38 -11.42 5.46
N ILE A 228 -1.22 -11.61 6.47
CA ILE A 228 -2.38 -10.74 6.72
C ILE A 228 -1.91 -9.32 7.04
N THR A 229 -0.87 -9.17 7.86
CA THR A 229 -0.31 -7.86 8.23
C THR A 229 0.10 -7.06 7.01
N VAL A 230 0.99 -7.61 6.17
CA VAL A 230 1.52 -6.87 5.01
C VAL A 230 0.41 -6.56 4.00
N ARG A 231 -0.53 -7.49 3.79
CA ARG A 231 -1.65 -7.30 2.85
C ARG A 231 -2.65 -6.26 3.33
N CYS A 232 -2.94 -6.20 4.63
CA CYS A 232 -3.77 -5.14 5.20
C CYS A 232 -3.11 -3.77 5.06
N LEU A 233 -1.80 -3.69 5.32
CA LEU A 233 -1.06 -2.44 5.14
C LEU A 233 -1.00 -2.00 3.67
N ILE A 234 -0.85 -2.93 2.72
CA ILE A 234 -0.91 -2.65 1.28
C ILE A 234 -2.29 -2.10 0.89
N MET A 235 -3.37 -2.76 1.31
CA MET A 235 -4.73 -2.28 1.02
C MET A 235 -5.01 -0.93 1.68
N ARG A 236 -4.47 -0.69 2.87
CA ARG A 236 -4.55 0.61 3.53
C ARG A 236 -3.79 1.68 2.75
N ALA A 237 -2.56 1.40 2.33
CA ALA A 237 -1.78 2.30 1.47
C ALA A 237 -2.55 2.69 0.21
N PHE A 238 -3.08 1.68 -0.49
CA PHE A 238 -3.84 1.88 -1.71
C PHE A 238 -5.10 2.71 -1.50
N MET A 239 -5.88 2.46 -0.45
CA MET A 239 -7.09 3.27 -0.16
C MET A 239 -6.73 4.72 0.17
N GLU A 240 -5.69 4.95 0.97
CA GLU A 240 -5.26 6.31 1.31
C GLU A 240 -4.72 7.08 0.10
N GLY A 241 -3.94 6.41 -0.76
CA GLY A 241 -3.41 6.99 -2.00
C GLY A 241 -4.49 7.20 -3.06
N SER A 242 -5.10 6.11 -3.53
CA SER A 242 -5.96 6.10 -4.71
C SER A 242 -7.37 6.65 -4.48
N ILE A 243 -7.92 6.54 -3.26
CA ILE A 243 -9.28 7.03 -2.96
C ILE A 243 -9.22 8.41 -2.30
N ARG A 244 -8.29 8.61 -1.37
CA ARG A 244 -8.23 9.84 -0.56
C ARG A 244 -7.16 10.84 -1.02
N GLY A 245 -6.27 10.46 -1.93
CA GLY A 245 -5.19 11.33 -2.43
C GLY A 245 -4.16 11.71 -1.36
N LEU A 246 -4.02 10.88 -0.32
CA LEU A 246 -3.14 11.09 0.83
C LEU A 246 -1.82 10.32 0.64
N HIS A 247 -1.04 10.70 -0.36
CA HIS A 247 0.19 9.99 -0.74
C HIS A 247 1.28 9.97 0.34
N SER A 248 1.31 10.96 1.24
CA SER A 248 2.22 10.91 2.40
C SER A 248 1.91 9.75 3.35
N LEU A 249 0.62 9.42 3.51
CA LEU A 249 0.15 8.31 4.33
C LEU A 249 0.22 6.98 3.57
N GLU A 250 0.01 7.00 2.25
CA GLU A 250 0.34 5.85 1.39
C GLU A 250 1.81 5.44 1.56
N LEU A 251 2.74 6.41 1.53
CA LEU A 251 4.16 6.17 1.76
C LEU A 251 4.47 5.64 3.16
N GLU A 252 3.77 6.09 4.22
CA GLU A 252 3.93 5.52 5.58
C GLU A 252 3.76 4.00 5.57
N PHE A 253 2.66 3.55 4.95
CA PHE A 253 2.30 2.13 4.92
C PHE A 253 3.21 1.33 3.98
N LEU A 254 3.52 1.85 2.79
CA LEU A 254 4.42 1.17 1.86
C LEU A 254 5.84 1.08 2.41
N ASN A 255 6.35 2.11 3.08
CA ASN A 255 7.65 2.04 3.76
C ASN A 255 7.65 0.98 4.85
N THR A 256 6.57 0.89 5.64
CA THR A 256 6.43 -0.15 6.66
C THR A 256 6.42 -1.56 6.05
N VAL A 257 5.67 -1.76 4.98
CA VAL A 257 5.59 -3.04 4.27
C VAL A 257 6.96 -3.40 3.70
N LEU A 258 7.61 -2.50 2.95
CA LEU A 258 8.93 -2.75 2.38
C LEU A 258 9.97 -3.03 3.47
N ASP A 259 9.93 -2.33 4.60
CA ASP A 259 10.85 -2.57 5.71
C ASP A 259 10.69 -3.98 6.32
N ILE A 260 9.45 -4.48 6.42
CA ILE A 260 9.16 -5.86 6.86
C ILE A 260 9.63 -6.88 5.79
N LEU A 261 9.30 -6.64 4.52
CA LEU A 261 9.58 -7.57 3.42
C LEU A 261 11.09 -7.69 3.13
N GLU A 262 11.81 -6.56 3.07
CA GLU A 262 13.25 -6.54 2.82
C GLU A 262 14.04 -7.15 3.99
N TRP A 263 13.59 -6.92 5.23
CA TRP A 263 14.14 -7.60 6.39
C TRP A 263 13.88 -9.11 6.33
N GLY A 264 12.62 -9.52 6.12
CA GLY A 264 12.25 -10.93 6.13
C GLY A 264 12.93 -11.72 5.01
N ARG A 265 13.13 -11.12 3.83
CA ARG A 265 13.92 -11.73 2.75
C ARG A 265 15.38 -11.98 3.11
N LYS A 266 15.98 -11.12 3.94
CA LYS A 266 17.36 -11.31 4.41
C LYS A 266 17.43 -12.38 5.51
N VAL A 267 16.52 -12.31 6.47
CA VAL A 267 16.50 -13.19 7.66
C VAL A 267 16.04 -14.61 7.32
N PHE A 268 15.06 -14.75 6.43
CA PHE A 268 14.45 -16.04 6.09
C PHE A 268 14.88 -16.54 4.71
N ARG A 269 16.05 -16.13 4.22
CA ARG A 269 16.55 -16.50 2.88
C ARG A 269 16.70 -18.01 2.70
N ASP A 270 17.07 -18.71 3.77
CA ASP A 270 17.34 -20.15 3.80
C ASP A 270 16.10 -20.96 4.23
N VAL A 271 14.96 -20.29 4.47
CA VAL A 271 13.70 -20.95 4.84
C VAL A 271 12.93 -21.33 3.57
N PRO A 272 12.41 -22.56 3.45
CA PRO A 272 11.65 -22.99 2.28
C PRO A 272 10.45 -22.08 2.00
N ARG A 273 10.14 -21.91 0.71
CA ARG A 273 9.11 -20.96 0.23
C ARG A 273 7.73 -21.26 0.83
N GLU A 274 7.38 -22.53 0.92
CA GLU A 274 6.16 -23.04 1.50
C GLU A 274 6.04 -22.72 2.99
N GLU A 275 7.16 -22.61 3.72
CA GLU A 275 7.18 -22.25 5.14
C GLU A 275 7.14 -20.74 5.35
N ARG A 276 8.01 -19.97 4.69
CA ARG A 276 8.07 -18.51 4.87
C ARG A 276 6.92 -17.76 4.19
N GLY A 277 6.31 -18.37 3.18
CA GLY A 277 5.19 -17.81 2.42
C GLY A 277 5.62 -16.90 1.27
N THR A 278 4.66 -16.69 0.36
CA THR A 278 4.87 -16.00 -0.93
C THR A 278 5.05 -14.49 -0.80
N VAL A 279 4.70 -13.88 0.33
CA VAL A 279 4.88 -12.43 0.55
C VAL A 279 6.34 -12.00 0.49
N PHE A 280 7.27 -12.93 0.70
CA PHE A 280 8.70 -12.69 0.56
C PHE A 280 9.24 -13.05 -0.83
N ASP A 281 8.41 -13.50 -1.78
CA ASP A 281 8.83 -13.76 -3.16
C ASP A 281 9.24 -12.45 -3.85
N LEU A 282 10.12 -12.58 -4.85
CA LEU A 282 10.64 -11.44 -5.61
C LEU A 282 9.51 -10.64 -6.24
N THR A 283 8.59 -11.34 -6.91
CA THR A 283 7.44 -10.76 -7.59
C THR A 283 6.50 -10.02 -6.65
N PHE A 284 6.25 -10.55 -5.44
CA PHE A 284 5.43 -9.83 -4.45
C PHE A 284 6.08 -8.51 -4.03
N VAL A 285 7.39 -8.53 -3.73
CA VAL A 285 8.12 -7.30 -3.36
C VAL A 285 8.19 -6.30 -4.51
N ARG A 286 8.32 -6.76 -5.76
CA ARG A 286 8.25 -5.89 -6.94
C ARG A 286 6.93 -5.15 -7.05
N GLY A 287 5.80 -5.83 -6.85
CA GLY A 287 4.49 -5.20 -6.84
C GLY A 287 4.40 -4.06 -5.81
N VAL A 288 4.89 -4.30 -4.59
CA VAL A 288 4.92 -3.27 -3.53
C VAL A 288 5.87 -2.12 -3.89
N ARG A 289 7.05 -2.42 -4.44
CA ARG A 289 8.00 -1.38 -4.90
C ARG A 289 7.43 -0.54 -6.03
N ASN A 290 6.73 -1.17 -6.98
CA ASN A 290 6.06 -0.48 -8.08
C ASN A 290 5.03 0.53 -7.54
N MET A 291 4.16 0.10 -6.61
CA MET A 291 3.22 0.99 -5.93
C MET A 291 3.93 2.14 -5.18
N HIS A 292 5.06 1.84 -4.52
CA HIS A 292 5.85 2.83 -3.80
C HIS A 292 6.46 3.88 -4.74
N LEU A 293 6.90 3.51 -5.94
CA LEU A 293 7.40 4.46 -6.93
C LEU A 293 6.32 5.47 -7.36
N HIS A 294 5.10 4.99 -7.62
CA HIS A 294 3.96 5.87 -7.91
C HIS A 294 3.66 6.82 -6.75
N ALA A 295 3.63 6.31 -5.51
CA ALA A 295 3.39 7.12 -4.32
C ALA A 295 4.47 8.22 -4.11
N LEU A 296 5.74 7.91 -4.40
CA LEU A 296 6.85 8.89 -4.35
C LEU A 296 6.65 10.00 -5.39
N MET A 297 6.33 9.61 -6.63
CA MET A 297 6.09 10.54 -7.73
C MET A 297 4.91 11.47 -7.41
N GLU A 298 3.78 10.93 -6.98
CA GLU A 298 2.58 11.70 -6.64
C GLU A 298 2.82 12.64 -5.45
N THR A 299 3.53 12.17 -4.43
CA THR A 299 3.91 13.02 -3.27
C THR A 299 4.72 14.23 -3.71
N TYR A 300 5.71 14.04 -4.58
CA TYR A 300 6.50 15.13 -5.15
C TYR A 300 5.65 16.03 -6.06
N ALA A 301 4.88 15.45 -6.98
CA ALA A 301 4.10 16.20 -7.97
C ALA A 301 3.07 17.12 -7.33
N LYS A 302 2.46 16.69 -6.22
CA LYS A 302 1.47 17.47 -5.46
C LYS A 302 2.08 18.68 -4.73
N ASN A 303 3.33 18.57 -4.27
CA ASN A 303 4.03 19.68 -3.61
C ASN A 303 5.54 19.64 -3.92
N PRO A 304 5.99 20.17 -5.07
CA PRO A 304 7.38 20.03 -5.49
C PRO A 304 8.39 20.79 -4.63
N THR A 305 8.01 21.97 -4.12
CA THR A 305 8.91 22.91 -3.44
C THR A 305 9.40 22.35 -2.10
N GLY A 306 10.72 22.20 -1.94
CA GLY A 306 11.33 21.71 -0.69
C GLY A 306 11.20 20.19 -0.48
N ASN A 307 10.80 19.47 -1.54
CA ASN A 307 10.53 18.04 -1.52
C ASN A 307 11.43 17.26 -2.51
N GLU A 308 12.56 17.83 -2.90
CA GLU A 308 13.54 17.26 -3.84
C GLU A 308 14.08 15.89 -3.37
N GLN A 309 14.13 15.66 -2.07
CA GLN A 309 14.46 14.37 -1.45
C GLN A 309 13.56 13.21 -1.90
N TYR A 310 12.28 13.45 -2.23
CA TYR A 310 11.41 12.40 -2.79
C TYR A 310 11.80 12.06 -4.22
N LEU A 311 12.28 13.05 -4.98
CA LEU A 311 12.78 12.88 -6.35
C LEU A 311 14.08 12.06 -6.36
N GLU A 312 15.00 12.32 -5.42
CA GLU A 312 16.23 11.55 -5.24
C GLU A 312 15.94 10.09 -4.86
N GLU A 313 15.04 9.86 -3.89
CA GLU A 313 14.62 8.51 -3.51
C GLU A 313 13.90 7.79 -4.66
N LEU A 314 13.08 8.51 -5.45
CA LEU A 314 12.42 7.97 -6.64
C LEU A 314 13.44 7.43 -7.64
N LEU A 315 14.48 8.21 -7.96
CA LEU A 315 15.53 7.76 -8.89
C LEU A 315 16.26 6.52 -8.34
N LYS A 316 16.64 6.55 -7.06
CA LYS A 316 17.34 5.43 -6.42
C LYS A 316 16.52 4.15 -6.48
N ARG A 317 15.28 4.21 -6.03
CA ARG A 317 14.36 3.05 -6.01
C ARG A 317 14.03 2.56 -7.41
N SER A 318 13.93 3.47 -8.39
CA SER A 318 13.72 3.11 -9.79
C SER A 318 14.89 2.31 -10.34
N ASN A 319 16.13 2.79 -10.13
CA ASN A 319 17.33 2.07 -10.56
C ASN A 319 17.47 0.70 -9.87
N ASP A 320 17.14 0.61 -8.57
CA ASP A 320 17.13 -0.66 -7.85
C ASP A 320 16.12 -1.66 -8.43
N LEU A 321 14.91 -1.21 -8.76
CA LEU A 321 13.87 -2.07 -9.34
C LEU A 321 14.23 -2.53 -10.77
N ILE A 322 14.76 -1.63 -11.61
CA ILE A 322 15.25 -1.97 -12.96
C ILE A 322 16.32 -3.06 -12.86
N ARG A 323 17.33 -2.83 -12.03
CA ARG A 323 18.43 -3.77 -11.83
C ARG A 323 17.94 -5.12 -11.33
N GLU A 324 17.01 -5.15 -10.37
CA GLU A 324 16.47 -6.41 -9.85
C GLU A 324 15.68 -7.20 -10.91
N VAL A 325 14.94 -6.52 -11.78
CA VAL A 325 14.23 -7.17 -12.90
C VAL A 325 15.23 -7.71 -13.92
N ASP A 326 16.27 -6.95 -14.26
CA ASP A 326 17.31 -7.35 -15.21
C ASP A 326 18.14 -8.54 -14.71
N GLU A 327 18.49 -8.55 -13.42
CA GLU A 327 19.23 -9.66 -12.79
C GLU A 327 18.36 -10.92 -12.62
N ASN A 328 17.03 -10.80 -12.66
CA ASN A 328 16.09 -11.90 -12.44
C ASN A 328 14.93 -11.83 -13.46
N PRO A 329 15.20 -12.13 -14.74
CA PRO A 329 14.20 -12.06 -15.81
C PRO A 329 13.09 -13.10 -15.63
N PRO A 330 11.91 -12.91 -16.26
CA PRO A 330 10.84 -13.89 -16.19
C PRO A 330 11.26 -15.21 -16.88
N PRO A 331 10.82 -16.38 -16.37
CA PRO A 331 10.95 -17.63 -17.11
C PRO A 331 10.26 -17.52 -18.47
N GLU A 332 10.86 -18.05 -19.54
CA GLU A 332 10.30 -17.95 -20.90
C GLU A 332 8.88 -18.55 -20.99
N SER A 333 8.63 -19.65 -20.27
CA SER A 333 7.31 -20.29 -20.22
C SER A 333 6.21 -19.35 -19.70
N LEU A 334 6.56 -18.39 -18.85
CA LEU A 334 5.59 -17.48 -18.23
C LEU A 334 4.87 -16.63 -19.27
N ARG A 335 5.51 -16.35 -20.40
CA ARG A 335 4.91 -15.61 -21.53
C ARG A 335 3.61 -16.26 -22.02
N THR A 336 3.52 -17.59 -22.00
CA THR A 336 2.36 -18.32 -22.51
C THR A 336 1.53 -18.94 -21.39
N THR A 337 2.14 -19.32 -20.26
CA THR A 337 1.41 -19.95 -19.15
C THR A 337 0.69 -18.95 -18.26
N ASP A 338 1.26 -17.75 -18.07
CA ASP A 338 0.65 -16.69 -17.26
C ASP A 338 1.14 -15.29 -17.73
N PRO A 339 0.71 -14.84 -18.91
CA PRO A 339 1.10 -13.54 -19.47
C PRO A 339 0.74 -12.39 -18.54
N GLY A 340 -0.39 -12.47 -17.82
CA GLY A 340 -0.82 -11.44 -16.87
C GLY A 340 0.17 -11.29 -15.71
N PHE A 341 0.64 -12.39 -15.13
CA PHE A 341 1.65 -12.35 -14.07
C PHE A 341 3.02 -11.87 -14.57
N LYS A 342 3.43 -12.25 -15.79
CA LYS A 342 4.65 -11.70 -16.42
C LYS A 342 4.56 -10.18 -16.54
N LEU A 343 3.48 -9.68 -17.12
CA LEU A 343 3.25 -8.25 -17.31
C LEU A 343 3.28 -7.50 -15.96
N ALA A 344 2.49 -7.95 -14.98
CA ALA A 344 2.37 -7.28 -13.68
C ALA A 344 3.71 -7.17 -12.92
N TYR A 345 4.46 -8.27 -12.83
CA TYR A 345 5.58 -8.39 -11.87
C TYR A 345 6.96 -8.37 -12.52
N TYR A 346 7.05 -8.18 -13.84
CA TYR A 346 8.29 -7.99 -14.56
C TYR A 346 8.22 -6.76 -15.46
N ASP A 347 7.37 -6.80 -16.49
CA ASP A 347 7.40 -5.79 -17.55
C ASP A 347 6.91 -4.43 -17.03
N TYR A 348 5.75 -4.39 -16.36
CA TYR A 348 5.18 -3.15 -15.83
C TYR A 348 6.03 -2.58 -14.70
N CYS A 349 6.59 -3.43 -13.85
CA CYS A 349 7.52 -3.00 -12.80
C CYS A 349 8.75 -2.30 -13.39
N LYS A 350 9.35 -2.85 -14.45
CA LYS A 350 10.48 -2.24 -15.15
C LYS A 350 10.08 -0.99 -15.93
N GLY A 351 8.97 -1.05 -16.66
CA GLY A 351 8.43 0.04 -17.46
C GLY A 351 8.13 1.27 -16.60
N HIS A 352 7.41 1.10 -15.50
CA HIS A 352 7.15 2.19 -14.56
C HIS A 352 8.45 2.72 -13.96
N ALA A 353 9.38 1.88 -13.52
CA ALA A 353 10.65 2.35 -12.98
C ALA A 353 11.47 3.18 -14.01
N LEU A 354 11.48 2.76 -15.28
CA LEU A 354 12.09 3.54 -16.36
C LEU A 354 11.37 4.87 -16.58
N ALA A 355 10.04 4.89 -16.54
CA ALA A 355 9.25 6.12 -16.64
C ALA A 355 9.54 7.07 -15.47
N MET A 356 9.67 6.56 -14.24
CA MET A 356 10.02 7.34 -13.05
C MET A 356 11.44 7.91 -13.11
N LYS A 357 12.38 7.15 -13.69
CA LYS A 357 13.71 7.65 -14.03
C LYS A 357 13.62 8.78 -15.08
N GLY A 358 12.78 8.63 -16.09
CA GLY A 358 12.49 9.69 -17.06
C GLY A 358 11.93 10.95 -16.40
N PHE A 359 10.99 10.78 -15.48
CA PHE A 359 10.39 11.85 -14.69
C PHE A 359 11.45 12.62 -13.88
N TYR A 360 12.35 11.91 -13.19
CA TYR A 360 13.47 12.51 -12.47
C TYR A 360 14.29 13.46 -13.37
N TYR A 361 14.77 12.94 -14.51
CA TYR A 361 15.65 13.71 -15.38
C TYR A 361 14.92 14.86 -16.08
N ASN A 362 13.61 14.71 -16.35
CA ASN A 362 12.80 15.82 -16.82
C ASN A 362 12.76 16.97 -15.80
N LYS A 363 12.56 16.67 -14.51
CA LYS A 363 12.57 17.67 -13.44
C LYS A 363 13.96 18.31 -13.25
N MET A 364 15.03 17.53 -13.37
CA MET A 364 16.40 18.06 -13.38
C MET A 364 16.65 19.01 -14.56
N GLY A 365 16.17 18.67 -15.75
CA GLY A 365 16.23 19.56 -16.91
C GLY A 365 15.54 20.90 -16.65
N ASN A 366 14.33 20.86 -16.06
CA ASN A 366 13.57 22.07 -15.73
C ASN A 366 14.31 22.95 -14.70
N SER A 367 14.95 22.35 -13.69
CA SER A 367 15.67 23.09 -12.64
C SER A 367 16.98 23.71 -13.14
N GLN A 368 17.57 23.12 -14.19
CA GLN A 368 18.79 23.59 -14.84
C GLN A 368 18.53 24.56 -16.00
N ALA A 369 17.32 24.61 -16.56
CA ALA A 369 17.00 25.34 -17.79
C ALA A 369 17.41 26.82 -17.77
N SER A 370 17.23 27.50 -16.64
CA SER A 370 17.63 28.91 -16.47
C SER A 370 19.08 29.12 -16.02
N LYS A 371 19.77 28.05 -15.60
CA LYS A 371 21.12 28.10 -15.01
C LYS A 371 22.20 27.62 -15.98
N ASN A 372 21.95 26.52 -16.69
CA ASN A 372 22.88 25.89 -17.62
C ASN A 372 22.11 25.11 -18.70
N ALA A 373 21.97 25.72 -19.89
CA ALA A 373 21.25 25.11 -21.00
C ALA A 373 21.87 23.77 -21.46
N GLY A 374 23.20 23.63 -21.40
CA GLY A 374 23.88 22.39 -21.79
C GLY A 374 23.59 21.22 -20.86
N GLU A 375 23.55 21.47 -19.55
CA GLU A 375 23.12 20.46 -18.58
C GLU A 375 21.64 20.14 -18.70
N ALA A 376 20.79 21.14 -18.91
CA ALA A 376 19.36 20.94 -19.11
C ALA A 376 19.08 20.04 -20.33
N ILE A 377 19.76 20.26 -21.45
CA ILE A 377 19.64 19.43 -22.66
C ILE A 377 20.06 17.98 -22.37
N LYS A 378 21.16 17.75 -21.64
CA LYS A 378 21.58 16.39 -21.26
C LYS A 378 20.54 15.69 -20.39
N SER A 379 19.95 16.42 -19.43
CA SER A 379 18.88 15.92 -18.57
C SER A 379 17.64 15.56 -19.38
N TYR A 380 17.17 16.43 -20.28
CA TYR A 380 16.02 16.13 -21.15
C TYR A 380 16.29 14.96 -22.10
N SER A 381 17.49 14.87 -22.67
CA SER A 381 17.89 13.75 -23.50
C SER A 381 17.84 12.43 -22.71
N THR A 382 18.39 12.41 -21.49
CA THR A 382 18.34 11.24 -20.62
C THR A 382 16.89 10.86 -20.28
N ALA A 383 16.03 11.84 -20.02
CA ALA A 383 14.61 11.62 -19.78
C ALA A 383 13.93 10.97 -21.00
N GLY A 384 14.17 11.48 -22.20
CA GLY A 384 13.61 10.94 -23.45
C GLY A 384 14.00 9.47 -23.68
N HIS A 385 15.27 9.13 -23.50
CA HIS A 385 15.72 7.73 -23.61
C HIS A 385 15.04 6.82 -22.59
N ALA A 386 14.88 7.30 -21.35
CA ALA A 386 14.21 6.52 -20.30
C ALA A 386 12.72 6.29 -20.60
N TYR A 387 11.99 7.29 -21.12
CA TYR A 387 10.60 7.14 -21.51
C TYR A 387 10.41 6.22 -22.73
N LEU A 388 11.32 6.27 -23.70
CA LEU A 388 11.29 5.35 -24.85
C LEU A 388 11.51 3.90 -24.41
N ALA A 389 12.50 3.67 -23.55
CA ALA A 389 12.74 2.34 -22.97
C ALA A 389 11.57 1.87 -22.09
N ALA A 390 10.92 2.78 -21.36
CA ALA A 390 9.72 2.47 -20.60
C ALA A 390 8.59 1.97 -21.50
N ALA A 391 8.32 2.65 -22.61
CA ALA A 391 7.25 2.29 -23.55
C ALA A 391 7.44 0.89 -24.14
N GLU A 392 8.68 0.42 -24.31
CA GLU A 392 8.98 -0.95 -24.80
C GLU A 392 8.65 -2.05 -23.80
N CYS A 393 8.38 -1.70 -22.54
CA CYS A 393 7.96 -2.64 -21.50
C CYS A 393 6.44 -2.83 -21.45
N PHE A 394 5.65 -2.11 -22.25
CA PHE A 394 4.19 -2.19 -22.23
C PHE A 394 3.66 -2.76 -23.55
N PRO A 395 2.58 -3.57 -23.52
CA PRO A 395 1.88 -4.00 -24.72
C PRO A 395 1.37 -2.81 -25.54
N PRO A 396 1.26 -2.94 -26.88
CA PRO A 396 0.85 -1.84 -27.75
C PRO A 396 -0.53 -1.24 -27.46
N ASP A 397 -1.40 -1.99 -26.79
CA ASP A 397 -2.76 -1.60 -26.40
C ASP A 397 -2.85 -1.01 -24.98
N ASP A 398 -1.74 -0.93 -24.25
CA ASP A 398 -1.68 -0.31 -22.92
C ASP A 398 -1.50 1.22 -23.01
N GLU A 399 -2.14 1.99 -22.14
CA GLU A 399 -2.01 3.45 -22.11
C GLU A 399 -0.56 3.92 -21.89
N CYS A 400 0.26 3.14 -21.18
CA CYS A 400 1.66 3.47 -20.90
C CYS A 400 2.57 3.24 -22.12
N TYR A 401 2.09 2.58 -23.18
CA TYR A 401 2.83 2.42 -24.44
C TYR A 401 2.95 3.74 -25.24
N SER A 402 1.98 4.65 -25.07
CA SER A 402 1.82 5.86 -25.87
C SER A 402 2.91 6.93 -25.71
N CYS A 403 3.91 6.71 -24.84
CA CYS A 403 5.10 7.56 -24.75
C CYS A 403 6.00 7.51 -26.02
N LYS A 404 5.71 6.60 -26.97
CA LYS A 404 6.25 6.68 -28.34
C LYS A 404 5.44 7.71 -29.15
N VAL A 405 5.86 8.97 -29.03
CA VAL A 405 5.62 10.10 -29.96
C VAL A 405 4.42 9.94 -30.91
N LYS A 406 3.34 10.68 -30.65
CA LYS A 406 2.42 11.13 -31.73
C LYS A 406 2.94 12.43 -32.33
#